data_AF-A0A957AN96-F1
#
_entry.id   AF-A0A957AN96-F1
#
_cell.length_a   1.000
_cell.length_b   1.000
_cell.length_c   1.000
_cell.angle_alpha   90.00
_cell.angle_beta   90.00
_cell.angle_gamma   90.00
#
_symmetry.space_group_name_H-M   'P 1'
#
loop_
_entity.id
_entity.type
_entity.pdbx_description
1 polymer ?
#
loop_
_entity_poly.entity_id
_entity_poly.type
_entity_poly.pdbx_seq_one_letter_code
_entity_poly.pdbx_strand_id
1 'polypeptide(L)'
;MNYQPTNRYHTFAALGRSGTTAAVDELMHALMTHDDFATSRLVDFALGLVDTREGEGRLRHYLFHGVLVQRNYAALYFKRRGRVALLDEAVAQGKIDDAQAYSR
;
A
#
# COMPACT_ATOMS: atom_id res chain seq x y z
N MET A 1 -6.10 6.80 33.93
CA MET A 1 -5.45 7.02 32.62
C MET A 1 -6.30 6.32 31.57
N ASN A 2 -7.14 7.07 30.87
CA ASN A 2 -7.98 6.51 29.81
C ASN A 2 -7.10 6.30 28.58
N TYR A 3 -6.81 5.04 28.27
CA TYR A 3 -6.26 4.65 26.98
C TYR A 3 -7.36 4.90 25.95
N GLN A 4 -7.41 6.12 25.39
CA GLN A 4 -8.16 6.34 24.17
C GLN A 4 -7.36 5.66 23.07
N PRO A 5 -7.89 4.62 22.40
CA PRO A 5 -7.28 4.14 21.17
C PRO A 5 -7.41 5.29 20.19
N THR A 6 -6.35 6.10 20.07
CA THR A 6 -6.25 7.15 19.06
C THR A 6 -6.52 6.45 17.73
N ASN A 7 -7.71 6.73 17.18
CA ASN A 7 -8.39 5.88 16.22
C ASN A 7 -7.43 5.47 15.10
N ARG A 8 -7.13 4.17 14.94
CA ARG A 8 -6.21 3.65 13.92
C ARG A 8 -6.51 4.20 12.53
N TYR A 9 -7.80 4.46 12.27
CA TYR A 9 -8.26 5.17 11.08
C TYR A 9 -7.63 6.56 10.91
N HIS A 10 -7.66 7.43 11.93
CA HIS A 10 -7.08 8.77 11.85
C HIS A 10 -5.58 8.71 11.67
N THR A 11 -4.90 7.81 12.38
CA THR A 11 -3.45 7.61 12.24
C THR A 11 -3.07 7.21 10.82
N PHE A 12 -3.70 6.16 10.28
CA PHE A 12 -3.37 5.68 8.94
C PHE A 12 -3.77 6.70 7.86
N ALA A 13 -4.91 7.40 8.04
CA ALA A 13 -5.30 8.48 7.14
C ALA A 13 -4.28 9.63 7.13
N ALA A 14 -3.72 9.99 8.29
CA ALA A 14 -2.68 11.03 8.39
C ALA A 14 -1.38 10.59 7.71
N LEU A 15 -0.97 9.33 7.88
CA LEU A 15 0.19 8.76 7.19
C LEU A 15 0.00 8.79 5.67
N GLY A 16 -1.14 8.32 5.18
CA GLY A 16 -1.46 8.32 3.75
C GLY A 16 -1.43 9.72 3.14
N ARG A 17 -1.99 10.72 3.85
CA ARG A 17 -2.00 12.12 3.41
C ARG A 17 -0.64 12.79 3.46
N SER A 18 0.23 12.42 4.39
CA SER A 18 1.60 12.96 4.42
C SER A 18 2.40 12.47 3.21
N GLY A 19 2.18 11.20 2.82
CA GLY A 19 2.76 10.60 1.62
C GLY A 19 4.29 10.55 1.63
N THR A 20 4.94 10.68 2.78
CA THR A 20 6.41 10.56 2.85
C THR A 20 6.83 9.09 2.70
N THR A 21 8.10 8.85 2.33
CA THR A 21 8.66 7.49 2.29
C THR A 21 8.45 6.77 3.62
N ALA A 22 8.72 7.44 4.74
CA ALA A 22 8.57 6.87 6.07
C ALA A 22 7.11 6.51 6.40
N ALA A 23 6.15 7.34 5.97
CA ALA A 23 4.74 7.05 6.19
C ALA A 23 4.25 5.85 5.36
N VAL A 24 4.72 5.73 4.11
CA VAL A 24 4.45 4.54 3.28
C VAL A 24 5.07 3.29 3.91
N ASP A 25 6.29 3.39 4.45
CA ASP A 25 6.97 2.29 5.12
C ASP A 25 6.20 1.81 6.35
N GLU A 26 5.68 2.73 7.17
CA GLU A 26 4.87 2.40 8.33
C GLU A 26 3.57 1.68 7.95
N LEU A 27 2.88 2.16 6.91
CA LEU A 27 1.69 1.51 6.37
C LEU A 27 1.99 0.10 5.83
N MET A 28 3.10 -0.05 5.10
CA MET A 28 3.53 -1.34 4.55
C MET A 28 4.05 -2.29 5.63
N HIS A 29 4.59 -1.78 6.72
CA HIS A 29 4.99 -2.57 7.88
C HIS A 29 3.76 -3.08 8.65
N ALA A 30 2.71 -2.27 8.76
CA ALA A 30 1.46 -2.67 9.41
C ALA A 30 0.79 -3.88 8.75
N LEU A 31 0.96 -4.06 7.42
CA LEU A 31 0.51 -5.26 6.69
C LEU A 31 1.27 -6.54 7.08
N MET A 32 2.48 -6.40 7.62
CA MET A 32 3.30 -7.54 8.05
C MET A 32 3.11 -7.89 9.52
N THR A 33 2.85 -6.89 10.36
CA THR A 33 2.75 -7.08 11.82
C THR A 33 1.35 -7.47 12.27
N HIS A 34 0.33 -7.23 11.45
CA HIS A 34 -1.05 -7.53 11.78
C HIS A 34 -1.71 -8.35 10.67
N ASP A 35 -2.07 -9.59 10.99
CA ASP A 35 -2.78 -10.50 10.10
C ASP A 35 -4.30 -10.41 10.30
N ASP A 36 -4.84 -9.19 10.28
CA ASP A 36 -6.28 -8.97 10.39
C ASP A 36 -6.84 -8.12 9.25
N PHE A 37 -8.06 -8.46 8.85
CA PHE A 37 -8.76 -7.84 7.73
C PHE A 37 -9.03 -6.35 7.95
N ALA A 38 -9.26 -5.92 9.19
CA ALA A 38 -9.54 -4.52 9.49
C ALA A 38 -8.28 -3.65 9.24
N THR A 39 -7.10 -4.12 9.68
CA THR A 39 -5.82 -3.48 9.41
C THR A 39 -5.56 -3.38 7.91
N SER A 40 -5.69 -4.49 7.21
CA SER A 40 -5.58 -4.59 5.76
C SER A 40 -6.42 -3.53 5.04
N ARG A 41 -7.72 -3.42 5.37
CA ARG A 41 -8.62 -2.41 4.77
C ARG A 41 -8.22 -0.97 5.08
N LEU A 42 -7.78 -0.69 6.31
CA LEU A 42 -7.34 0.64 6.68
C LEU A 42 -6.04 1.04 5.96
N VAL A 43 -5.11 0.10 5.77
CA VAL A 43 -3.89 0.35 5.00
C VAL A 43 -4.22 0.59 3.52
N ASP A 44 -5.05 -0.23 2.89
CA ASP A 44 -5.46 -0.01 1.49
C ASP A 44 -6.06 1.39 1.29
N PHE A 45 -6.98 1.77 2.19
CA PHE A 45 -7.57 3.11 2.20
C PHE A 45 -6.49 4.20 2.31
N ALA A 46 -5.58 4.07 3.28
CA ALA A 46 -4.53 5.06 3.52
C ALA A 46 -3.55 5.18 2.36
N LEU A 47 -3.10 4.07 1.78
CA LEU A 47 -2.25 4.07 0.58
C LEU A 47 -2.97 4.78 -0.58
N GLY A 48 -4.28 4.60 -0.69
CA GLY A 48 -5.12 5.32 -1.67
C GLY A 48 -5.01 6.84 -1.57
N LEU A 49 -4.75 7.39 -0.38
CA LEU A 49 -4.61 8.83 -0.11
C LEU A 49 -3.23 9.40 -0.49
N VAL A 50 -2.25 8.55 -0.79
CA VAL A 50 -0.89 9.00 -1.14
C VAL A 50 -0.89 9.66 -2.52
N ASP A 51 -0.60 10.95 -2.56
CA ASP A 51 -0.60 11.78 -3.78
C ASP A 51 0.70 12.61 -3.94
N THR A 52 1.78 12.16 -3.29
CA THR A 52 3.10 12.76 -3.43
C THR A 52 3.97 11.91 -4.38
N ARG A 53 4.88 12.57 -5.09
CA ARG A 53 5.85 11.87 -5.96
C ARG A 53 6.78 10.93 -5.17
N GLU A 54 7.15 11.33 -3.96
CA GLU A 54 7.99 10.53 -3.07
C GLU A 54 7.26 9.25 -2.65
N GLY A 55 6.01 9.35 -2.20
CA GLY A 55 5.19 8.23 -1.79
C GLY A 55 4.87 7.29 -2.95
N GLU A 56 4.55 7.83 -4.14
CA GLU A 56 4.38 7.03 -5.36
C GLU A 56 5.67 6.28 -5.71
N GLY A 57 6.83 6.94 -5.60
CA GLY A 57 8.14 6.31 -5.79
C GLY A 57 8.40 5.18 -4.81
N ARG A 58 8.01 5.36 -3.54
CA ARG A 58 8.15 4.33 -2.52
C ARG A 58 7.22 3.14 -2.73
N LEU A 59 5.98 3.40 -3.16
CA LEU A 59 5.04 2.36 -3.58
C LEU A 59 5.57 1.57 -4.77
N ARG A 60 6.22 2.23 -5.74
CA ARG A 60 6.91 1.53 -6.84
C ARG A 60 8.00 0.62 -6.31
N HIS A 61 8.81 1.06 -5.35
CA HIS A 61 9.81 0.20 -4.73
C HIS A 61 9.17 -1.06 -4.11
N TYR A 62 8.08 -0.92 -3.36
CA TYR A 62 7.38 -2.06 -2.77
C TYR A 62 6.79 -3.01 -3.81
N LEU A 63 6.30 -2.51 -4.95
CA LEU A 63 5.80 -3.34 -6.04
C LEU A 63 6.86 -4.33 -6.55
N PHE A 64 8.13 -3.92 -6.67
CA PHE A 64 9.19 -4.75 -7.24
C PHE A 64 10.06 -5.48 -6.19
N HIS A 65 10.13 -4.94 -4.97
CA HIS A 65 11.09 -5.39 -3.94
C HIS A 65 10.45 -5.77 -2.61
N GLY A 66 9.16 -5.49 -2.39
CA GLY A 66 8.45 -5.87 -1.17
C GLY A 66 8.25 -7.37 -1.04
N VAL A 67 7.67 -7.81 0.08
CA VAL A 67 7.11 -9.18 0.22
C VAL A 67 5.75 -9.26 -0.48
N LEU A 68 5.21 -10.47 -0.67
CA LEU A 68 3.99 -10.71 -1.46
C LEU A 68 2.83 -9.78 -1.08
N VAL A 69 2.50 -9.64 0.21
CA VAL A 69 1.41 -8.76 0.65
C VAL A 69 1.66 -7.29 0.29
N GLN A 70 2.88 -6.80 0.45
CA GLN A 70 3.23 -5.41 0.12
C GLN A 70 3.16 -5.16 -1.38
N ARG A 71 3.62 -6.12 -2.20
CA ARG A 71 3.52 -6.04 -3.66
C ARG A 71 2.08 -5.97 -4.12
N ASN A 72 1.19 -6.78 -3.53
CA ASN A 72 -0.23 -6.78 -3.88
C ASN A 72 -0.90 -5.44 -3.56
N TYR A 73 -0.62 -4.85 -2.40
CA TYR A 73 -1.18 -3.54 -2.03
C TYR A 73 -0.59 -2.39 -2.87
N ALA A 74 0.70 -2.45 -3.20
CA ALA A 74 1.29 -1.52 -4.17
C ALA A 74 0.65 -1.67 -5.56
N ALA A 75 0.37 -2.88 -6.01
CA ALA A 75 -0.30 -3.13 -7.28
C ALA A 75 -1.73 -2.56 -7.30
N LEU A 76 -2.51 -2.73 -6.21
CA LEU A 76 -3.83 -2.12 -6.08
C LEU A 76 -3.79 -0.59 -6.18
N TYR A 77 -2.81 0.03 -5.52
CA TYR A 77 -2.59 1.49 -5.61
C TYR A 77 -2.39 1.95 -7.07
N PHE A 78 -1.51 1.28 -7.81
CA PHE A 78 -1.18 1.63 -9.20
C PHE A 78 -2.29 1.30 -10.18
N LYS A 79 -3.01 0.20 -9.93
CA LYS A 79 -4.19 -0.21 -10.71
C LYS A 79 -5.29 0.85 -10.67
N ARG A 80 -5.62 1.34 -9.47
CA ARG A 80 -6.63 2.41 -9.29
C ARG A 80 -6.25 3.72 -9.97
N ARG A 81 -4.97 3.92 -10.27
CA ARG A 81 -4.42 5.08 -10.99
C ARG A 81 -4.17 4.82 -12.49
N GLY A 82 -4.59 3.67 -13.01
CA GLY A 82 -4.46 3.34 -14.42
C GLY A 82 -3.01 3.16 -14.91
N ARG A 83 -2.06 2.87 -14.00
CA ARG A 83 -0.64 2.65 -14.35
C ARG A 83 -0.40 1.25 -14.93
N VAL A 84 -1.12 0.89 -15.98
CA VAL A 84 -1.16 -0.47 -16.55
C VAL A 84 0.23 -0.97 -16.96
N ALA A 85 1.01 -0.15 -17.68
CA ALA A 85 2.36 -0.54 -18.12
C ALA A 85 3.31 -0.93 -16.96
N LEU A 86 3.15 -0.30 -15.79
CA LEU A 86 3.94 -0.62 -14.59
C LEU A 86 3.53 -1.98 -14.00
N LEU A 87 2.24 -2.30 -14.05
CA LEU A 87 1.72 -3.59 -13.59
C LEU A 87 2.13 -4.71 -14.56
N ASP A 88 2.10 -4.46 -15.86
CA ASP A 88 2.59 -5.41 -16.87
C ASP A 88 4.08 -5.71 -16.67
N GLU A 89 4.89 -4.71 -16.36
CA GLU A 89 6.31 -4.89 -15.99
C GLU A 89 6.45 -5.78 -14.75
N ALA A 90 5.64 -5.53 -13.71
CA ALA A 90 5.68 -6.31 -12.47
C ALA A 90 5.23 -7.77 -12.70
N VAL A 91 4.22 -8.00 -13.52
CA VAL A 91 3.76 -9.35 -13.94
C VAL A 91 4.84 -10.06 -14.75
N ALA A 92 5.42 -9.40 -15.76
CA ALA A 92 6.47 -9.98 -16.60
C ALA A 92 7.72 -10.40 -15.80
N GLN A 93 7.99 -9.72 -14.68
CA GLN A 93 9.06 -10.06 -13.75
C GLN A 93 8.65 -11.05 -12.64
N GLY A 94 7.42 -11.56 -12.66
CA GLY A 94 6.89 -12.48 -11.64
C GLY A 94 6.78 -11.85 -10.25
N LYS A 95 6.60 -10.52 -10.17
CA LYS A 95 6.47 -9.81 -8.88
C LYS A 95 5.08 -9.95 -8.30
N ILE A 96 4.06 -9.97 -9.15
CA ILE A 96 2.64 -10.15 -8.82
C ILE A 96 2.02 -11.13 -9.81
N ASP A 97 1.00 -11.86 -9.37
CA ASP A 97 0.26 -12.79 -10.23
C ASP A 97 -0.77 -12.04 -11.10
N ASP A 98 -1.04 -12.56 -12.31
CA ASP A 98 -2.08 -12.03 -13.21
C ASP A 98 -3.44 -11.90 -12.53
N ALA A 99 -3.81 -12.88 -11.70
CA ALA A 99 -5.06 -12.84 -10.95
C ALA A 99 -5.14 -11.61 -10.03
N GLN A 100 -4.04 -11.21 -9.38
CA GLN A 100 -4.00 -10.03 -8.49
C GLN A 100 -3.87 -8.72 -9.27
N ALA A 101 -3.13 -8.72 -10.39
CA ALA A 101 -3.06 -7.56 -11.29
C ALA A 101 -4.44 -7.22 -11.87
N TYR A 102 -5.26 -8.22 -12.18
CA TYR A 102 -6.53 -8.04 -12.89
C TYR A 102 -7.81 -8.27 -12.05
N SER A 103 -7.73 -8.74 -10.80
CA SER A 103 -8.92 -8.90 -9.93
C SER A 103 -9.69 -7.60 -9.74
N ARG A 104 -10.99 -7.61 -10.04
CA ARG A 104 -11.90 -6.47 -9.92
C ARG A 104 -12.11 -6.03 -8.48
#